data_AF-A0A962RP17-F1
#
_entry.id   AF-A0A962RP17-F1
#
_cell.length_a   1.000
_cell.length_b   1.000
_cell.length_c   1.000
_cell.angle_alpha   90.00
_cell.angle_beta   90.00
_cell.angle_gamma   90.00
#
_symmetry.space_group_name_H-M   'P 1'
#
loop_
_entity.id
_entity.type
_entity.pdbx_description
1 polymer ?
#
loop_
_entity_poly.entity_id
_entity_poly.type
_entity_poly.pdbx_seq_one_letter_code
_entity_poly.pdbx_strand_id
1 'polypeptide(L)'
;MDTTDPSTRSVYTDADPEPTATQGPVELELADLAPLSRAGVLPPSRYTQAAYLCRDWTFWSRWATHALLALALAHLLAGIVFFFAYNWRDLSAVVKFTLLESAVIASVGAAAWARLDSLAGQALLIAASVLVGVLLAVVGQVYQTGADAYELFSWWALLVTPWVLISRCAPHWLIWLVLVHTGFALYGEQVLIPLQAMTRAQLSMLHGLATLGVLAVREFAVARGCGWLAPHWTRLTLLFAALSMLLVPAAGYLLESHAQILPALVLPCVGLAAILVYTRLRADFPATSLITGCMAVFVIALLWRLIEISIGFDSTPAWRLLVGISLLGIGCVAVAAASLKLLTALGAGTRRP
;
A
#
# COMPACT_ATOMS: atom_id res chain seq x y z
N MET A 1 -63.68 64.16 -49.71
CA MET A 1 -62.97 65.43 -49.50
C MET A 1 -62.42 65.40 -48.10
N ASP A 2 -61.13 65.46 -47.84
CA ASP A 2 -60.00 65.55 -48.75
C ASP A 2 -58.76 64.98 -48.05
N THR A 3 -57.86 64.53 -48.90
CA THR A 3 -56.56 63.89 -48.73
C THR A 3 -55.57 64.68 -47.86
N THR A 4 -54.66 64.01 -47.13
CA THR A 4 -53.18 64.06 -47.29
C THR A 4 -52.39 63.66 -46.01
N ASP A 5 -51.48 62.71 -46.19
CA ASP A 5 -50.18 62.47 -45.50
C ASP A 5 -49.09 62.89 -46.55
N PRO A 6 -47.77 63.16 -46.31
CA PRO A 6 -46.92 62.97 -45.12
C PRO A 6 -45.84 64.07 -44.84
N SER A 7 -44.98 63.78 -43.85
CA SER A 7 -43.55 64.13 -43.76
C SER A 7 -43.11 65.30 -42.86
N THR A 8 -42.46 64.93 -41.74
CA THR A 8 -41.16 65.52 -41.37
C THR A 8 -40.43 64.57 -40.42
N ARG A 9 -39.38 63.93 -40.95
CA ARG A 9 -38.33 63.23 -40.19
C ARG A 9 -37.34 64.26 -39.65
N SER A 10 -37.00 64.15 -38.37
CA SER A 10 -35.75 64.62 -37.76
C SER A 10 -35.39 63.56 -36.72
N VAL A 11 -34.63 62.51 -37.07
CA VAL A 11 -33.16 62.42 -37.00
C VAL A 11 -32.61 62.74 -35.60
N TYR A 12 -32.51 61.68 -34.81
CA TYR A 12 -31.34 61.27 -34.02
C TYR A 12 -30.83 62.18 -32.88
N THR A 13 -31.03 61.71 -31.65
CA THR A 13 -29.95 61.69 -30.66
C THR A 13 -30.06 60.37 -29.91
N ASP A 14 -29.11 59.48 -30.18
CA ASP A 14 -28.95 58.19 -29.51
C ASP A 14 -29.01 58.38 -27.99
N ALA A 15 -29.93 57.70 -27.34
CA ALA A 15 -29.82 57.43 -25.92
C ALA A 15 -28.67 56.43 -25.77
N ASP A 16 -27.63 56.82 -25.04
CA ASP A 16 -26.53 55.94 -24.65
C ASP A 16 -27.08 54.61 -24.11
N PRO A 17 -26.52 53.46 -24.51
CA PRO A 17 -26.90 52.20 -23.89
C PRO A 17 -26.47 52.23 -22.43
N GLU A 18 -27.43 52.10 -21.51
CA GLU A 18 -27.13 51.81 -20.10
C GLU A 18 -26.16 50.62 -20.05
N PRO A 19 -25.03 50.72 -19.32
CA PRO A 19 -24.14 49.60 -19.18
C PRO A 19 -24.83 48.51 -18.36
N THR A 20 -25.32 47.48 -19.04
CA THR A 20 -25.78 46.23 -18.47
C THR A 20 -24.59 45.51 -17.82
N ALA A 21 -24.29 45.86 -16.57
CA ALA A 21 -23.30 45.18 -15.76
C ALA A 21 -23.90 44.77 -14.41
N THR A 22 -24.87 43.85 -14.46
CA THR A 22 -25.20 42.99 -13.32
C THR A 22 -24.19 41.83 -13.25
N GLN A 23 -22.91 42.15 -13.06
CA GLN A 23 -22.01 41.21 -12.41
C GLN A 23 -22.20 41.43 -10.91
N GLY A 24 -22.84 40.46 -10.24
CA GLY A 24 -22.86 40.42 -8.78
C GLY A 24 -21.44 40.50 -8.23
N PRO A 25 -21.25 40.88 -6.95
CA PRO A 25 -19.92 41.01 -6.37
C PRO A 25 -19.14 39.70 -6.58
N VAL A 26 -18.01 39.78 -7.28
CA VAL A 26 -17.09 38.65 -7.48
C VAL A 26 -16.58 38.24 -6.10
N GLU A 27 -16.99 37.07 -5.63
CA GLU A 27 -16.50 36.50 -4.36
C GLU A 27 -15.05 36.08 -4.57
N LEU A 28 -14.12 36.87 -4.01
CA LEU A 28 -12.69 36.62 -4.09
C LEU A 28 -12.30 35.50 -3.13
N GLU A 29 -11.74 34.40 -3.64
CA GLU A 29 -11.22 33.33 -2.79
C GLU A 29 -9.76 33.58 -2.39
N LEU A 30 -9.30 32.89 -1.34
CA LEU A 30 -7.93 33.00 -0.85
C LEU A 30 -6.89 32.68 -1.95
N ALA A 31 -7.25 31.80 -2.90
CA ALA A 31 -6.41 31.41 -4.03
C ALA A 31 -6.19 32.56 -5.03
N ASP A 32 -7.12 33.51 -5.14
CA ASP A 32 -7.09 34.61 -6.12
C ASP A 32 -6.18 35.77 -5.69
N LEU A 33 -5.87 35.85 -4.40
CA LEU A 33 -5.06 36.94 -3.82
C LEU A 33 -3.59 36.92 -4.27
N ALA A 34 -3.01 35.72 -4.46
CA ALA A 34 -1.62 35.58 -4.90
C ALA A 34 -1.40 36.01 -6.37
N PRO A 35 -2.29 35.68 -7.32
CA PRO A 35 -2.31 36.30 -8.65
C PRO A 35 -2.49 37.83 -8.62
N LEU A 36 -3.44 38.34 -7.83
CA LEU A 36 -3.74 39.78 -7.75
C LEU A 36 -2.61 40.62 -7.16
N SER A 37 -1.88 40.06 -6.19
CA SER A 37 -0.68 40.71 -5.64
C SER A 37 0.48 40.72 -6.64
N ARG A 38 0.68 39.63 -7.38
CA ARG A 38 1.71 39.56 -8.45
C ARG A 38 1.43 40.50 -9.62
N ALA A 39 0.15 40.73 -9.93
CA ALA A 39 -0.28 41.69 -10.94
C ALA A 39 -0.16 43.17 -10.49
N GLY A 40 0.27 43.43 -9.25
CA GLY A 40 0.40 44.79 -8.70
C GLY A 40 -0.94 45.45 -8.32
N VAL A 41 -2.06 44.73 -8.49
CA VAL A 41 -3.42 45.22 -8.18
C VAL A 41 -3.65 45.24 -6.67
N LEU A 42 -3.11 44.27 -5.94
CA LEU A 42 -3.15 44.21 -4.47
C LEU A 42 -1.79 44.59 -3.87
N PRO A 43 -1.68 45.76 -3.20
CA PRO A 43 -0.44 46.18 -2.55
C PRO A 43 0.02 45.16 -1.50
N PRO A 44 1.33 44.87 -1.37
CA PRO A 44 1.84 43.91 -0.39
C PRO A 44 1.43 44.22 1.05
N SER A 45 1.30 45.51 1.39
CA SER A 45 0.86 45.98 2.71
C SER A 45 -0.59 45.62 3.05
N ARG A 46 -1.43 45.35 2.05
CA ARG A 46 -2.85 44.96 2.22
C ARG A 46 -3.11 43.47 2.01
N TYR A 47 -2.07 42.71 1.64
CA TYR A 47 -2.20 41.28 1.36
C TYR A 47 -2.75 40.49 2.55
N THR A 48 -2.21 40.73 3.75
CA THR A 48 -2.65 40.07 4.98
C THR A 48 -4.09 40.41 5.35
N GLN A 49 -4.50 41.66 5.13
CA GLN A 49 -5.88 42.10 5.37
C GLN A 49 -6.86 41.47 4.37
N ALA A 50 -6.49 41.38 3.08
CA ALA A 50 -7.29 40.71 2.07
C ALA A 50 -7.40 39.20 2.35
N ALA A 51 -6.29 38.56 2.75
CA ALA A 51 -6.29 37.14 3.13
C ALA A 51 -7.15 36.86 4.36
N TYR A 52 -7.21 37.79 5.32
CA TYR A 52 -8.10 37.68 6.47
C TYR A 52 -9.59 37.73 6.07
N LEU A 53 -9.94 38.59 5.11
CA LEU A 53 -11.32 38.75 4.62
C LEU A 53 -11.78 37.57 3.75
N CYS A 54 -10.89 36.99 2.94
CA CYS A 54 -11.18 35.84 2.09
C CYS A 54 -11.11 34.48 2.85
N ARG A 55 -10.83 34.49 4.16
CA ARG A 55 -10.67 33.26 4.94
C ARG A 55 -12.02 32.60 5.24
N ASP A 56 -12.19 31.37 4.79
CA ASP A 56 -13.36 30.56 5.15
C ASP A 56 -13.27 30.07 6.61
N TRP A 57 -13.80 30.86 7.53
CA TRP A 57 -13.88 30.52 8.95
C TRP A 57 -14.73 29.26 9.23
N THR A 58 -15.70 28.95 8.36
CA THR A 58 -16.55 27.77 8.51
C THR A 58 -15.78 26.49 8.21
N PHE A 59 -14.88 26.52 7.23
CA PHE A 59 -13.98 25.41 6.94
C PHE A 59 -13.04 25.15 8.12
N TRP A 60 -12.36 26.19 8.62
CA TRP A 60 -11.43 26.06 9.74
C TRP A 60 -12.13 25.56 11.01
N SER A 61 -13.33 26.05 11.29
CA SER A 61 -14.13 25.58 12.42
C SER A 61 -14.52 24.10 12.26
N ARG A 62 -14.98 23.67 11.08
CA ARG A 62 -15.31 22.25 10.81
C ARG A 62 -14.09 21.36 10.92
N TRP A 63 -12.96 21.76 10.33
CA TRP A 63 -11.70 21.04 10.43
C TRP A 63 -11.24 20.91 11.88
N ALA A 64 -11.21 22.02 12.63
CA ALA A 64 -10.79 22.02 14.03
C ALA A 64 -11.72 21.15 14.88
N THR A 65 -13.03 21.19 14.62
CA THR A 65 -14.01 20.35 15.31
C THR A 65 -13.76 18.86 15.03
N HIS A 66 -13.58 18.46 13.77
CA HIS A 66 -13.25 17.07 13.44
C HIS A 66 -11.92 16.62 14.04
N ALA A 67 -10.89 17.49 14.03
CA ALA A 67 -9.60 17.20 14.63
C ALA A 67 -9.70 17.01 16.15
N LEU A 68 -10.43 17.90 16.85
CA LEU A 68 -10.66 17.80 18.28
C LEU A 68 -11.53 16.59 18.65
N LEU A 69 -12.56 16.26 17.86
CA LEU A 69 -13.37 15.06 18.06
C LEU A 69 -12.55 13.78 17.84
N ALA A 70 -11.73 13.74 16.80
CA ALA A 70 -10.82 12.62 16.57
C ALA A 70 -9.81 12.47 17.72
N LEU A 71 -9.25 13.57 18.22
CA LEU A 71 -8.33 13.56 19.35
C LEU A 71 -9.02 13.11 20.65
N ALA A 72 -10.24 13.58 20.92
CA ALA A 72 -11.04 13.19 22.07
C ALA A 72 -11.38 11.69 22.02
N LEU A 73 -11.82 11.19 20.86
CA LEU A 73 -12.08 9.77 20.66
C LEU A 73 -10.80 8.93 20.83
N ALA A 74 -9.67 9.39 20.29
CA ALA A 74 -8.39 8.70 20.45
C ALA A 74 -7.95 8.62 21.93
N HIS A 75 -8.10 9.71 22.69
CA HIS A 75 -7.79 9.70 24.13
C HIS A 75 -8.74 8.80 24.92
N LEU A 76 -10.04 8.80 24.59
CA LEU A 76 -11.00 7.91 25.22
C LEU A 76 -10.65 6.44 24.96
N LEU A 77 -10.37 6.08 23.70
CA LEU A 77 -9.97 4.73 23.31
C LEU A 77 -8.64 4.34 23.99
N ALA A 78 -7.66 5.24 24.05
CA ALA A 78 -6.42 5.00 24.77
C ALA A 78 -6.66 4.77 26.27
N GLY A 79 -7.53 5.56 26.90
CA GLY A 79 -7.94 5.37 28.29
C GLY A 79 -8.61 4.01 28.54
N ILE A 80 -9.52 3.59 27.65
CA ILE A 80 -10.15 2.26 27.71
C ILE A 80 -9.10 1.15 27.59
N VAL A 81 -8.19 1.26 26.62
CA VAL A 81 -7.09 0.30 26.43
C VAL A 81 -6.21 0.24 27.67
N PHE A 82 -5.80 1.38 28.23
CA PHE A 82 -4.97 1.42 29.44
C PHE A 82 -5.70 0.91 30.68
N PHE A 83 -7.00 1.17 30.82
CA PHE A 83 -7.80 0.61 31.90
C PHE A 83 -7.78 -0.92 31.84
N PHE A 84 -8.07 -1.51 30.67
CA PHE A 84 -7.99 -2.96 30.51
C PHE A 84 -6.58 -3.50 30.66
N ALA A 85 -5.56 -2.80 30.15
CA ALA A 85 -4.16 -3.21 30.27
C ALA A 85 -3.69 -3.23 31.73
N TYR A 86 -4.00 -2.18 32.51
CA TYR A 86 -3.67 -2.09 33.93
C TYR A 86 -4.35 -3.20 34.73
N ASN A 87 -5.65 -3.42 34.49
CA ASN A 87 -6.44 -4.44 35.21
C ASN A 87 -6.28 -5.86 34.62
N TRP A 88 -5.55 -6.04 33.51
CA TRP A 88 -5.57 -7.28 32.72
C TRP A 88 -5.18 -8.51 33.55
N ARG A 89 -4.19 -8.36 34.43
CA ARG A 89 -3.71 -9.45 35.29
C ARG A 89 -4.80 -9.95 36.24
N ASP A 90 -5.62 -9.05 36.77
CA ASP A 90 -6.59 -9.33 37.82
C ASP A 90 -7.97 -9.73 37.26
N LEU A 91 -8.22 -9.50 35.97
CA LEU A 91 -9.43 -9.99 35.31
C LEU A 91 -9.45 -11.52 35.22
N SER A 92 -10.58 -12.11 35.64
CA SER A 92 -10.83 -13.54 35.50
C SER A 92 -10.87 -13.98 34.04
N ALA A 93 -10.62 -15.26 33.79
CA ALA A 93 -10.70 -15.85 32.45
C ALA A 93 -12.06 -15.58 31.78
N VAL A 94 -13.16 -15.77 32.52
CA VAL A 94 -14.52 -15.54 32.02
C VAL A 94 -14.69 -14.11 31.53
N VAL A 95 -14.25 -13.11 32.30
CA VAL A 95 -14.38 -11.70 31.89
C VAL A 95 -13.57 -11.41 30.63
N LYS A 96 -12.34 -11.93 30.52
CA LYS A 96 -11.49 -11.77 29.32
C LYS A 96 -12.17 -12.35 28.08
N PHE A 97 -12.68 -13.58 28.17
CA PHE A 97 -13.36 -14.23 27.04
C PHE A 97 -14.69 -13.56 26.71
N THR A 98 -15.54 -13.26 27.69
CA THR A 98 -16.81 -12.56 27.45
C THR A 98 -16.58 -11.20 26.78
N LEU A 99 -15.58 -10.44 27.22
CA LEU A 99 -15.23 -9.16 26.60
C LEU A 99 -14.84 -9.33 25.13
N LEU A 100 -13.95 -10.26 24.82
CA LEU A 100 -13.44 -10.47 23.47
C LEU A 100 -14.49 -11.09 22.54
N GLU A 101 -15.22 -12.10 23.00
CA GLU A 101 -16.29 -12.74 22.22
C GLU A 101 -17.44 -11.77 21.94
N SER A 102 -17.86 -10.97 22.94
CA SER A 102 -18.88 -9.93 22.73
C SER A 102 -18.39 -8.86 21.75
N ALA A 103 -17.12 -8.46 21.80
CA ALA A 103 -16.53 -7.52 20.85
C ALA A 103 -16.49 -8.08 19.42
N VAL A 104 -16.19 -9.38 19.25
CA VAL A 104 -16.26 -10.07 17.95
C VAL A 104 -17.70 -10.06 17.44
N ILE A 105 -18.66 -10.52 18.24
CA ILE A 105 -20.08 -10.59 17.85
C ILE A 105 -20.62 -9.21 17.50
N ALA A 106 -20.32 -8.20 18.33
CA ALA A 106 -20.74 -6.82 18.11
C ALA A 106 -20.12 -6.26 16.82
N SER A 107 -18.84 -6.52 16.55
CA SER A 107 -18.17 -6.07 15.33
C SER A 107 -18.78 -6.71 14.08
N VAL A 108 -19.05 -8.02 14.10
CA VAL A 108 -19.70 -8.73 12.98
C VAL A 108 -21.14 -8.23 12.79
N GLY A 109 -21.91 -8.09 13.87
CA GLY A 109 -23.29 -7.58 13.81
C GLY A 109 -23.37 -6.14 13.30
N ALA A 110 -22.47 -5.27 13.78
CA ALA A 110 -22.37 -3.89 13.30
C ALA A 110 -21.90 -3.83 11.84
N ALA A 111 -20.99 -4.71 11.41
CA ALA A 111 -20.56 -4.79 10.02
C ALA A 111 -21.73 -5.17 9.10
N ALA A 112 -22.53 -6.16 9.51
CA ALA A 112 -23.73 -6.57 8.77
C ALA A 112 -24.76 -5.43 8.70
N TRP A 113 -25.00 -4.72 9.81
CA TRP A 113 -25.92 -3.58 9.87
C TRP A 113 -25.45 -2.40 9.00
N ALA A 114 -24.16 -2.10 9.00
CA ALA A 114 -23.54 -1.06 8.17
C ALA A 114 -23.43 -1.45 6.68
N ARG A 115 -23.80 -2.68 6.30
CA ARG A 115 -23.60 -3.34 5.00
C ARG A 115 -22.14 -3.64 4.70
N LEU A 116 -21.87 -4.86 4.24
CA LEU A 116 -20.51 -5.36 3.97
C LEU A 116 -19.79 -4.63 2.81
N ASP A 117 -20.54 -3.99 1.91
CA ASP A 117 -19.97 -3.20 0.82
C ASP A 117 -19.60 -1.77 1.24
N SER A 118 -19.99 -1.32 2.44
CA SER A 118 -19.64 0.01 2.94
C SER A 118 -18.26 0.02 3.60
N LEU A 119 -17.59 1.17 3.57
CA LEU A 119 -16.30 1.34 4.24
C LEU A 119 -16.36 0.99 5.73
N ALA A 120 -17.44 1.39 6.41
CA ALA A 120 -17.66 1.09 7.82
C ALA A 120 -17.85 -0.42 8.05
N GLY A 121 -18.65 -1.09 7.21
CA GLY A 121 -18.87 -2.53 7.30
C GLY A 121 -17.59 -3.33 7.09
N GLN A 122 -16.78 -2.96 6.09
CA GLN A 122 -15.48 -3.59 5.84
C GLN A 122 -14.50 -3.37 6.99
N ALA A 123 -14.42 -2.15 7.53
CA ALA A 123 -13.55 -1.84 8.66
C ALA A 123 -13.94 -2.64 9.92
N LEU A 124 -15.25 -2.76 10.20
CA LEU A 124 -15.76 -3.55 11.33
C LEU A 124 -15.51 -5.05 11.15
N LEU A 125 -15.61 -5.57 9.92
CA LEU A 125 -15.32 -6.99 9.65
C LEU A 125 -13.82 -7.30 9.75
N ILE A 126 -12.95 -6.37 9.32
CA ILE A 126 -11.50 -6.46 9.56
C ILE A 126 -11.22 -6.43 11.07
N ALA A 127 -11.85 -5.54 11.81
CA ALA A 127 -11.71 -5.47 13.28
C ALA A 127 -12.12 -6.79 13.94
N ALA A 128 -13.24 -7.38 13.52
CA ALA A 128 -13.66 -8.71 13.98
C ALA A 128 -12.58 -9.78 13.70
N SER A 129 -12.00 -9.80 12.50
CA SER A 129 -10.91 -10.73 12.18
C SER A 129 -9.67 -10.54 13.03
N VAL A 130 -9.31 -9.30 13.38
CA VAL A 130 -8.20 -9.03 14.30
C VAL A 130 -8.51 -9.49 15.71
N LEU A 131 -9.74 -9.24 16.19
CA LEU A 131 -10.19 -9.67 17.51
C LEU A 131 -10.19 -11.20 17.69
N VAL A 132 -10.43 -11.98 16.62
CA VAL A 132 -10.24 -13.44 16.65
C VAL A 132 -8.79 -13.82 16.96
N GLY A 133 -7.80 -13.11 16.40
CA GLY A 133 -6.39 -13.33 16.74
C GLY A 133 -6.08 -12.99 18.19
N VAL A 134 -6.64 -11.88 18.70
CA VAL A 134 -6.52 -11.52 20.12
C VAL A 134 -7.15 -12.59 21.00
N LEU A 135 -8.35 -13.08 20.66
CA LEU A 135 -9.03 -14.15 21.39
C LEU A 135 -8.16 -15.41 21.47
N LEU A 136 -7.59 -15.87 20.35
CA LEU A 136 -6.71 -17.03 20.32
C LEU A 136 -5.42 -16.82 21.13
N ALA A 137 -4.82 -15.63 21.08
CA ALA A 137 -3.66 -15.30 21.91
C ALA A 137 -4.00 -15.35 23.40
N VAL A 138 -5.19 -14.89 23.79
CA VAL A 138 -5.68 -14.96 25.17
C VAL A 138 -5.99 -16.39 25.60
N VAL A 139 -6.49 -17.25 24.70
CA VAL A 139 -6.60 -18.70 24.96
C VAL A 139 -5.23 -19.28 25.32
N GLY A 140 -4.20 -18.99 24.52
CA GLY A 140 -2.83 -19.42 24.79
C GLY A 140 -2.28 -18.89 26.12
N GLN A 141 -2.58 -17.63 26.46
CA GLN A 141 -2.16 -17.02 27.72
C GLN A 141 -2.86 -17.64 28.95
N VAL A 142 -4.17 -17.80 28.90
CA VAL A 142 -4.99 -18.22 30.05
C VAL A 142 -4.83 -19.70 30.33
N TYR A 143 -4.87 -20.53 29.28
CA TYR A 143 -4.80 -21.99 29.43
C TYR A 143 -3.39 -22.55 29.28
N GLN A 144 -2.40 -21.70 28.96
CA GLN A 144 -1.00 -22.11 28.77
C GLN A 144 -0.90 -23.35 27.87
N THR A 145 -1.58 -23.29 26.73
CA THR A 145 -1.79 -24.45 25.84
C THR A 145 -0.48 -25.06 25.33
N GLY A 146 0.64 -24.34 25.44
CA GLY A 146 1.93 -24.75 24.89
C GLY A 146 1.91 -24.91 23.37
N ALA A 147 0.85 -24.42 22.71
CA ALA A 147 0.64 -24.55 21.28
C ALA A 147 1.72 -23.77 20.53
N ASP A 148 2.20 -24.37 19.45
CA ASP A 148 3.17 -23.73 18.58
C ASP A 148 2.59 -22.51 17.88
N ALA A 149 3.46 -21.55 17.54
CA ALA A 149 3.02 -20.32 16.90
C ALA A 149 2.35 -20.59 15.54
N TYR A 150 2.77 -21.61 14.77
CA TYR A 150 2.13 -21.93 13.50
C TYR A 150 0.65 -22.32 13.68
N GLU A 151 0.29 -23.00 14.77
CA GLU A 151 -1.09 -23.39 15.05
C GLU A 151 -1.97 -22.16 15.29
N LEU A 152 -1.47 -21.18 16.06
CA LEU A 152 -2.16 -19.91 16.30
C LEU A 152 -2.53 -19.22 14.98
N PHE A 153 -1.56 -19.03 14.08
CA PHE A 153 -1.81 -18.36 12.81
C PHE A 153 -2.66 -19.20 11.85
N SER A 154 -2.54 -20.53 11.88
CA SER A 154 -3.34 -21.43 11.05
C SER A 154 -4.81 -21.44 11.46
N TRP A 155 -5.09 -21.59 12.77
CA TRP A 155 -6.44 -21.49 13.30
C TRP A 155 -7.03 -20.10 13.11
N TRP A 156 -6.22 -19.05 13.30
CA TRP A 156 -6.66 -17.68 13.05
C TRP A 156 -7.08 -17.49 11.59
N ALA A 157 -6.24 -17.86 10.63
CA ALA A 157 -6.56 -17.78 9.20
C ALA A 157 -7.83 -18.58 8.86
N LEU A 158 -7.96 -19.80 9.38
CA LEU A 158 -9.12 -20.66 9.15
C LEU A 158 -10.41 -20.02 9.66
N LEU A 159 -10.43 -19.57 10.93
CA LEU A 159 -11.62 -19.03 11.57
C LEU A 159 -12.14 -17.74 10.91
N VAL A 160 -11.24 -16.90 10.38
CA VAL A 160 -11.64 -15.66 9.71
C VAL A 160 -11.93 -15.83 8.21
N THR A 161 -11.65 -17.01 7.64
CA THR A 161 -11.85 -17.29 6.21
C THR A 161 -13.27 -16.97 5.72
N PRO A 162 -14.36 -17.40 6.39
CA PRO A 162 -15.71 -17.09 5.92
C PRO A 162 -15.97 -15.59 5.77
N TRP A 163 -15.45 -14.78 6.69
CA TRP A 163 -15.61 -13.33 6.69
C TRP A 163 -14.80 -12.66 5.57
N VAL A 164 -13.57 -13.13 5.36
CA VAL A 164 -12.71 -12.64 4.28
C VAL A 164 -13.36 -12.90 2.91
N LEU A 165 -13.92 -14.10 2.71
CA LEU A 165 -14.60 -14.47 1.47
C LEU A 165 -15.79 -13.56 1.15
N ILE A 166 -16.64 -13.24 2.15
CA ILE A 166 -17.81 -12.38 1.94
C ILE A 166 -17.47 -10.88 1.88
N SER A 167 -16.32 -10.46 2.42
CA SER A 167 -15.95 -9.04 2.52
C SER A 167 -15.76 -8.35 1.17
N ARG A 168 -15.31 -9.10 0.15
CA ARG A 168 -14.87 -8.60 -1.17
C ARG A 168 -13.96 -7.36 -1.04
N CYS A 169 -13.14 -7.32 0.02
CA CYS A 169 -12.32 -6.17 0.39
C CYS A 169 -10.84 -6.52 0.27
N ALA A 170 -10.10 -5.84 -0.62
CA ALA A 170 -8.69 -6.15 -0.87
C ALA A 170 -7.79 -6.05 0.39
N PRO A 171 -7.91 -5.02 1.25
CA PRO A 171 -7.19 -4.98 2.53
C PRO A 171 -7.49 -6.16 3.45
N HIS A 172 -8.75 -6.61 3.53
CA HIS A 172 -9.13 -7.75 4.37
C HIS A 172 -8.51 -9.05 3.87
N TRP A 173 -8.51 -9.26 2.54
CA TRP A 173 -7.81 -10.36 1.89
C TRP A 173 -6.30 -10.31 2.10
N LEU A 174 -5.69 -9.12 2.07
CA LEU A 174 -4.26 -8.98 2.37
C LEU A 174 -3.94 -9.43 3.80
N ILE A 175 -4.74 -9.01 4.80
CA ILE A 175 -4.57 -9.45 6.20
C ILE A 175 -4.65 -10.97 6.27
N TRP A 176 -5.65 -11.58 5.64
CA TRP A 176 -5.79 -13.03 5.61
C TRP A 176 -4.61 -13.73 4.94
N LEU A 177 -4.11 -13.20 3.81
CA LEU A 177 -2.92 -13.72 3.16
C LEU A 177 -1.69 -13.62 4.07
N VAL A 178 -1.52 -12.53 4.81
CA VAL A 178 -0.46 -12.43 5.82
C VAL A 178 -0.60 -13.54 6.85
N LEU A 179 -1.80 -13.82 7.38
CA LEU A 179 -2.01 -14.91 8.34
C LEU A 179 -1.63 -16.28 7.75
N VAL A 180 -2.08 -16.58 6.53
CA VAL A 180 -1.77 -17.85 5.85
C VAL A 180 -0.27 -17.98 5.60
N HIS A 181 0.38 -16.93 5.10
CA HIS A 181 1.80 -16.91 4.82
C HIS A 181 2.64 -17.01 6.10
N THR A 182 2.22 -16.34 7.19
CA THR A 182 2.87 -16.46 8.50
C THR A 182 2.71 -17.87 9.07
N GLY A 183 1.51 -18.46 9.01
CA GLY A 183 1.27 -19.85 9.41
C GLY A 183 2.13 -20.84 8.63
N PHE A 184 2.20 -20.68 7.30
CA PHE A 184 3.05 -21.50 6.43
C PHE A 184 4.54 -21.38 6.77
N ALA A 185 5.05 -20.15 6.94
CA ALA A 185 6.45 -19.93 7.31
C ALA A 185 6.77 -20.54 8.67
N LEU A 186 5.93 -20.31 9.68
CA LEU A 186 6.15 -20.84 11.02
C LEU A 186 6.06 -22.36 11.04
N TYR A 187 5.14 -22.98 10.30
CA TYR A 187 5.08 -24.43 10.18
C TYR A 187 6.36 -24.99 9.56
N GLY A 188 6.87 -24.35 8.51
CA GLY A 188 8.14 -24.74 7.92
C GLY A 188 9.31 -24.64 8.91
N GLU A 189 9.37 -23.57 9.69
CA GLU A 189 10.41 -23.32 10.68
C GLU A 189 10.34 -24.22 11.93
N GLN A 190 9.13 -24.48 12.41
CA GLN A 190 8.89 -25.20 13.67
C GLN A 190 8.75 -26.72 13.46
N VAL A 191 8.37 -27.15 12.25
CA VAL A 191 8.10 -28.56 11.94
C VAL A 191 9.00 -29.08 10.82
N LEU A 192 8.94 -28.50 9.61
CA LEU A 192 9.61 -29.09 8.44
C LEU A 192 11.15 -29.07 8.53
N ILE A 193 11.72 -27.97 9.02
CA ILE A 193 13.17 -27.83 9.19
C ILE A 193 13.71 -28.73 10.31
N PRO A 194 13.11 -28.75 11.53
CA PRO A 194 13.53 -29.68 12.59
C PRO A 194 13.41 -31.16 12.20
N LEU A 195 12.40 -31.52 11.40
CA LEU A 195 12.24 -32.87 10.84
C LEU A 195 13.20 -33.17 9.67
N GLN A 196 14.05 -32.21 9.28
CA GLN A 196 14.97 -32.32 8.14
C GLN A 196 14.27 -32.61 6.80
N ALA A 197 12.96 -32.35 6.70
CA ALA A 197 12.19 -32.55 5.48
C ALA A 197 12.52 -31.49 4.42
N MET A 198 12.89 -30.28 4.87
CA MET A 198 13.25 -29.15 4.00
C MET A 198 14.32 -28.28 4.65
N THR A 199 15.13 -27.60 3.85
CA THR A 199 16.03 -26.54 4.33
C THR A 199 15.34 -25.18 4.38
N ARG A 200 15.86 -24.24 5.17
CA ARG A 200 15.39 -22.85 5.22
C ARG A 200 15.36 -22.19 3.83
N ALA A 201 16.35 -22.49 2.98
CA ALA A 201 16.41 -21.97 1.63
C ALA A 201 15.28 -22.53 0.73
N GLN A 202 15.00 -23.82 0.83
CA GLN A 202 13.88 -24.46 0.11
C GLN A 202 12.53 -23.93 0.58
N LEU A 203 12.35 -23.74 1.89
CA LEU A 203 11.14 -23.18 2.46
C LEU A 203 10.89 -21.75 1.95
N SER A 204 11.90 -20.87 2.02
CA SER A 204 11.79 -19.49 1.53
C SER A 204 11.49 -19.44 0.02
N MET A 205 12.14 -20.32 -0.76
CA MET A 205 11.88 -20.43 -2.19
C MET A 205 10.44 -20.88 -2.49
N LEU A 206 9.97 -21.94 -1.82
CA LEU A 206 8.61 -22.44 -1.96
C LEU A 206 7.58 -21.36 -1.56
N HIS A 207 7.85 -20.63 -0.49
CA HIS A 207 7.01 -19.53 -0.03
C HIS A 207 6.91 -18.40 -1.07
N GLY A 208 8.04 -18.01 -1.68
CA GLY A 208 8.07 -17.04 -2.77
C GLY A 208 7.30 -17.51 -4.00
N LEU A 209 7.47 -18.78 -4.40
CA LEU A 209 6.73 -19.37 -5.52
C LEU A 209 5.22 -19.47 -5.24
N ALA A 210 4.82 -19.84 -4.02
CA ALA A 210 3.42 -19.82 -3.61
C ALA A 210 2.82 -18.41 -3.69
N THR A 211 3.58 -17.39 -3.28
CA THR A 211 3.19 -15.98 -3.40
C THR A 211 3.00 -15.55 -4.87
N LEU A 212 3.85 -16.02 -5.79
CA LEU A 212 3.65 -15.83 -7.23
C LEU A 212 2.39 -16.54 -7.74
N GLY A 213 2.08 -17.72 -7.21
CA GLY A 213 0.82 -18.42 -7.47
C GLY A 213 -0.39 -17.57 -7.07
N VAL A 214 -0.35 -16.97 -5.87
CA VAL A 214 -1.40 -16.02 -5.40
C VAL A 214 -1.50 -14.81 -6.33
N LEU A 215 -0.37 -14.25 -6.76
CA LEU A 215 -0.35 -13.15 -7.74
C LEU A 215 -1.01 -13.58 -9.08
N ALA A 216 -0.70 -14.77 -9.58
CA ALA A 216 -1.30 -15.31 -10.80
C ALA A 216 -2.82 -15.49 -10.66
N VAL A 217 -3.28 -16.04 -9.52
CA VAL A 217 -4.71 -16.16 -9.19
C VAL A 217 -5.38 -14.79 -9.15
N ARG A 218 -4.73 -13.79 -8.55
CA ARG A 218 -5.22 -12.40 -8.53
C ARG A 218 -5.34 -11.83 -9.93
N GLU A 219 -4.32 -11.96 -10.78
CA GLU A 219 -4.35 -11.47 -12.16
C GLU A 219 -5.46 -12.15 -12.98
N PHE A 220 -5.67 -13.45 -12.76
CA PHE A 220 -6.77 -14.20 -13.37
C PHE A 220 -8.15 -13.73 -12.87
N ALA A 221 -8.33 -13.56 -11.56
CA ALA A 221 -9.58 -13.11 -10.97
C ALA A 221 -9.97 -11.69 -11.46
N VAL A 222 -8.99 -10.78 -11.56
CA VAL A 222 -9.21 -9.44 -12.11
C VAL A 222 -9.58 -9.51 -13.59
N ALA A 223 -8.93 -10.37 -14.38
CA ALA A 223 -9.31 -10.59 -15.78
C ALA A 223 -10.73 -11.18 -15.94
N ARG A 224 -11.26 -11.86 -14.92
CA ARG A 224 -12.64 -12.36 -14.85
C ARG A 224 -13.65 -11.37 -14.27
N GLY A 225 -13.25 -10.11 -14.02
CA GLY A 225 -14.15 -9.05 -13.57
C GLY A 225 -14.21 -8.85 -12.05
N CYS A 226 -13.30 -9.43 -11.26
CA CYS A 226 -13.21 -9.15 -9.82
C CYS A 226 -12.59 -7.76 -9.57
N GLY A 227 -13.39 -6.70 -9.77
CA GLY A 227 -12.93 -5.30 -9.70
C GLY A 227 -12.38 -4.89 -8.34
N TRP A 228 -12.83 -5.50 -7.25
CA TRP A 228 -12.34 -5.20 -5.90
C TRP A 228 -10.88 -5.62 -5.66
N LEU A 229 -10.35 -6.58 -6.43
CA LEU A 229 -8.93 -6.94 -6.46
C LEU A 229 -8.12 -6.09 -7.42
N ALA A 230 -8.76 -5.36 -8.34
CA ALA A 230 -8.10 -4.58 -9.39
C ALA A 230 -7.17 -3.46 -8.89
N PRO A 231 -7.30 -2.86 -7.69
CA PRO A 231 -6.39 -1.82 -7.23
C PRO A 231 -4.92 -2.21 -7.39
N HIS A 232 -4.14 -1.31 -7.97
CA HIS A 232 -2.78 -1.57 -8.43
C HIS A 232 -1.83 -2.01 -7.31
N TRP A 233 -2.00 -1.45 -6.11
CA TRP A 233 -1.18 -1.80 -4.94
C TRP A 233 -1.22 -3.29 -4.61
N THR A 234 -2.34 -3.99 -4.85
CA THR A 234 -2.45 -5.44 -4.55
C THR A 234 -1.45 -6.27 -5.35
N ARG A 235 -1.23 -5.92 -6.62
CA ARG A 235 -0.22 -6.54 -7.48
C ARG A 235 1.17 -6.25 -6.95
N LEU A 236 1.47 -4.98 -6.67
CA LEU A 236 2.80 -4.55 -6.23
C LEU A 236 3.19 -5.19 -4.90
N THR A 237 2.26 -5.29 -3.95
CA THR A 237 2.50 -5.94 -2.66
C THR A 237 2.84 -7.42 -2.82
N LEU A 238 2.05 -8.16 -3.62
CA LEU A 238 2.30 -9.58 -3.86
C LEU A 238 3.61 -9.82 -4.64
N LEU A 239 3.87 -9.00 -5.66
CA LEU A 239 5.10 -9.09 -6.44
C LEU A 239 6.33 -8.78 -5.59
N PHE A 240 6.29 -7.72 -4.78
CA PHE A 240 7.36 -7.37 -3.86
C PHE A 240 7.61 -8.50 -2.86
N ALA A 241 6.56 -9.00 -2.19
CA ALA A 241 6.68 -10.09 -1.23
C ALA A 241 7.30 -11.35 -1.86
N ALA A 242 6.83 -11.75 -3.03
CA ALA A 242 7.36 -12.90 -3.77
C ALA A 242 8.84 -12.74 -4.11
N LEU A 243 9.23 -11.59 -4.68
CA LEU A 243 10.60 -11.31 -5.06
C LEU A 243 11.53 -11.26 -3.85
N SER A 244 11.12 -10.63 -2.75
CA SER A 244 11.89 -10.61 -1.50
C SER A 244 12.14 -12.01 -0.94
N MET A 245 11.11 -12.88 -0.93
CA MET A 245 11.22 -14.26 -0.46
C MET A 245 12.12 -15.14 -1.33
N LEU A 246 12.20 -14.86 -2.64
CA LEU A 246 13.10 -15.55 -3.56
C LEU A 246 14.53 -14.99 -3.50
N LEU A 247 14.68 -13.69 -3.22
CA LEU A 247 15.98 -13.01 -3.18
C LEU A 247 16.86 -13.51 -2.03
N VAL A 248 16.30 -13.68 -0.84
CA VAL A 248 17.05 -14.10 0.36
C VAL A 248 17.80 -15.42 0.15
N PRO A 249 17.17 -16.54 -0.25
CA PRO A 249 17.89 -17.80 -0.45
C PRO A 249 18.82 -17.77 -1.67
N ALA A 250 18.48 -17.00 -2.71
CA ALA A 250 19.34 -16.83 -3.88
C ALA A 250 20.63 -16.06 -3.54
N ALA A 251 20.53 -14.99 -2.76
CA ALA A 251 21.67 -14.24 -2.24
C ALA A 251 22.46 -15.06 -1.22
N GLY A 252 21.78 -15.81 -0.34
CA GLY A 252 22.41 -16.73 0.61
C GLY A 252 23.32 -17.75 -0.08
N TYR A 253 22.89 -18.35 -1.20
CA TYR A 253 23.75 -19.21 -2.02
C TYR A 253 25.02 -18.50 -2.53
N LEU A 254 24.88 -17.26 -2.96
CA LEU A 254 25.98 -16.49 -3.53
C LEU A 254 26.97 -16.02 -2.44
N LEU A 255 26.52 -15.83 -1.21
CA LEU A 255 27.36 -15.38 -0.10
C LEU A 255 27.97 -16.55 0.69
N GLU A 256 27.25 -17.66 0.83
CA GLU A 256 27.65 -18.81 1.61
C GLU A 256 27.85 -20.03 0.68
N SER A 257 29.11 -20.39 0.42
CA SER A 257 29.54 -21.39 -0.57
C SER A 257 28.93 -22.79 -0.42
N HIS A 258 28.27 -23.09 0.70
CA HIS A 258 27.71 -24.40 1.03
C HIS A 258 26.18 -24.46 0.90
N ALA A 259 25.52 -23.37 0.50
CA ALA A 259 24.07 -23.36 0.31
C ALA A 259 23.66 -24.05 -1.02
N GLN A 260 22.37 -24.30 -1.19
CA GLN A 260 21.82 -24.97 -2.37
C GLN A 260 21.78 -24.02 -3.57
N ILE A 261 22.17 -24.50 -4.77
CA ILE A 261 22.20 -23.70 -6.01
C ILE A 261 20.81 -23.38 -6.58
N LEU A 262 19.82 -24.23 -6.33
CA LEU A 262 18.50 -24.14 -6.99
C LEU A 262 17.82 -22.78 -6.82
N PRO A 263 17.75 -22.16 -5.61
CA PRO A 263 17.22 -20.81 -5.44
C PRO A 263 17.89 -19.74 -6.31
N ALA A 264 19.22 -19.82 -6.50
CA ALA A 264 19.98 -18.89 -7.33
C ALA A 264 19.70 -19.06 -8.84
N LEU A 265 19.15 -20.21 -9.26
CA LEU A 265 18.68 -20.42 -10.64
C LEU A 265 17.23 -19.98 -10.82
N VAL A 266 16.38 -20.20 -9.80
CA VAL A 266 14.95 -19.88 -9.87
C VAL A 266 14.69 -18.37 -9.95
N LEU A 267 15.37 -17.57 -9.12
CA LEU A 267 15.17 -16.12 -9.10
C LEU A 267 15.39 -15.43 -10.45
N PRO A 268 16.51 -15.62 -11.18
CA PRO A 268 16.70 -14.98 -12.48
C PRO A 268 15.71 -15.47 -13.54
N CYS A 269 15.31 -16.75 -13.51
CA CYS A 269 14.27 -17.26 -14.41
C CYS A 269 12.92 -16.57 -14.16
N VAL A 270 12.52 -16.45 -12.90
CA VAL A 270 11.30 -15.71 -12.50
C VAL A 270 11.41 -14.24 -12.87
N GLY A 271 12.53 -13.60 -12.59
CA GLY A 271 12.76 -12.19 -12.89
C GLY A 271 12.70 -11.89 -14.39
N LEU A 272 13.34 -12.72 -15.22
CA LEU A 272 13.28 -12.58 -16.68
C LEU A 272 11.85 -12.78 -17.20
N ALA A 273 11.15 -13.83 -16.75
CA ALA A 273 9.76 -14.05 -17.13
C ALA A 273 8.87 -12.87 -16.73
N ALA A 274 9.03 -12.35 -15.51
CA ALA A 274 8.29 -11.20 -15.02
C ALA A 274 8.60 -9.93 -15.83
N ILE A 275 9.86 -9.66 -16.18
CA ILE A 275 10.24 -8.55 -17.07
C ILE A 275 9.53 -8.69 -18.42
N LEU A 276 9.54 -9.87 -19.03
CA LEU A 276 8.88 -10.09 -20.32
C LEU A 276 7.37 -9.84 -20.22
N VAL A 277 6.71 -10.36 -19.18
CA VAL A 277 5.28 -10.13 -18.94
C VAL A 277 4.98 -8.64 -18.77
N TYR A 278 5.70 -7.95 -17.89
CA TYR A 278 5.40 -6.55 -17.53
C TYR A 278 5.94 -5.49 -18.50
N THR A 279 6.75 -5.89 -19.49
CA THR A 279 7.20 -4.99 -20.56
C THR A 279 6.52 -5.27 -21.90
N ARG A 280 6.19 -6.54 -22.21
CA ARG A 280 5.63 -6.93 -23.52
C ARG A 280 4.14 -7.22 -23.50
N LEU A 281 3.62 -7.82 -22.42
CA LEU A 281 2.22 -8.24 -22.36
C LEU A 281 1.35 -7.28 -21.57
N ARG A 282 1.90 -6.67 -20.52
CA ARG A 282 1.21 -5.75 -19.62
C ARG A 282 2.16 -4.65 -19.17
N ALA A 283 2.29 -3.60 -19.97
CA ALA A 283 3.14 -2.46 -19.66
C ALA A 283 2.80 -1.89 -18.27
N ASP A 284 3.64 -2.20 -17.29
CA ASP A 284 3.49 -1.82 -15.88
C ASP A 284 4.83 -1.35 -15.36
N PHE A 285 4.97 -0.02 -15.28
CA PHE A 285 6.23 0.60 -14.90
C PHE A 285 6.63 0.29 -13.44
N PRO A 286 5.78 0.52 -12.42
CA PRO A 286 6.12 0.18 -11.04
C PRO A 286 6.49 -1.29 -10.84
N ALA A 287 5.77 -2.22 -11.46
CA ALA A 287 6.10 -3.64 -11.39
C ALA A 287 7.48 -3.92 -12.02
N THR A 288 7.77 -3.33 -13.18
CA THR A 288 9.05 -3.52 -13.84
C THR A 288 10.21 -2.95 -13.03
N SER A 289 10.04 -1.79 -12.38
CA SER A 289 11.05 -1.21 -11.49
C SER A 289 11.36 -2.08 -10.28
N LEU A 290 10.34 -2.71 -9.68
CA LEU A 290 10.54 -3.66 -8.58
C LEU A 290 11.38 -4.87 -9.03
N ILE A 291 11.09 -5.40 -10.22
CA ILE A 291 11.80 -6.56 -10.75
C ILE A 291 13.23 -6.20 -11.11
N THR A 292 13.48 -5.10 -11.81
CA THR A 292 14.85 -4.67 -12.16
C THR A 292 15.67 -4.36 -10.93
N GLY A 293 15.08 -3.73 -9.91
CA GLY A 293 15.72 -3.52 -8.61
C GLY A 293 16.12 -4.83 -7.93
N CYS A 294 15.20 -5.79 -7.85
CA CYS A 294 15.48 -7.12 -7.29
C CYS A 294 16.58 -7.86 -8.08
N MET A 295 16.52 -7.85 -9.41
CA MET A 295 17.52 -8.51 -10.25
C MET A 295 18.90 -7.89 -10.10
N ALA A 296 18.99 -6.58 -9.90
CA ALA A 296 20.29 -5.96 -9.70
C ALA A 296 20.91 -6.28 -8.35
N VAL A 297 20.13 -6.37 -7.27
CA VAL A 297 20.65 -6.86 -5.98
C VAL A 297 21.21 -8.27 -6.15
N PHE A 298 20.50 -9.14 -6.87
CA PHE A 298 21.00 -10.47 -7.20
C PHE A 298 22.29 -10.45 -8.04
N VAL A 299 22.35 -9.62 -9.10
CA VAL A 299 23.56 -9.47 -9.94
C VAL A 299 24.73 -8.93 -9.12
N ILE A 300 24.52 -7.99 -8.20
CA ILE A 300 25.56 -7.50 -7.28
C ILE A 300 26.12 -8.66 -6.44
N ALA A 301 25.24 -9.48 -5.85
CA ALA A 301 25.66 -10.65 -5.08
C ALA A 301 26.40 -11.68 -5.96
N LEU A 302 25.99 -11.83 -7.22
CA LEU A 302 26.64 -12.73 -8.16
C LEU A 302 28.05 -12.23 -8.53
N LEU A 303 28.19 -10.94 -8.82
CA LEU A 303 29.49 -10.32 -9.10
C LEU A 303 30.42 -10.43 -7.90
N TRP A 304 29.91 -10.20 -6.69
CA TRP A 304 30.66 -10.43 -5.45
C TRP A 304 31.25 -11.84 -5.40
N ARG A 305 30.40 -12.86 -5.64
CA ARG A 305 30.81 -14.27 -5.62
C ARG A 305 31.83 -14.60 -6.71
N LEU A 306 31.66 -14.06 -7.91
CA LEU A 306 32.60 -14.26 -9.01
C LEU A 306 33.97 -13.63 -8.71
N ILE A 307 33.99 -12.44 -8.09
CA ILE A 307 35.23 -11.79 -7.65
C ILE A 307 35.90 -12.60 -6.54
N GLU A 308 35.14 -13.09 -5.57
CA GLU A 308 35.65 -13.95 -4.49
C GLU A 308 36.34 -15.20 -5.05
N ILE A 309 35.69 -15.92 -5.97
CA ILE A 309 36.23 -17.16 -6.55
C ILE A 309 37.46 -16.88 -7.43
N SER A 310 37.46 -15.77 -8.17
CA SER A 310 38.52 -15.48 -9.14
C SER A 310 39.77 -14.86 -8.53
N ILE A 311 39.61 -13.95 -7.57
CA ILE A 311 40.72 -13.18 -6.98
C ILE A 311 41.13 -13.76 -5.62
N GLY A 312 40.20 -14.39 -4.90
CA GLY A 312 40.39 -14.77 -3.50
C GLY A 312 40.38 -13.54 -2.59
N PHE A 313 39.49 -13.51 -1.61
CA PHE A 313 39.49 -12.44 -0.59
C PHE A 313 40.42 -12.80 0.59
N ASP A 314 41.71 -12.99 0.33
CA ASP A 314 42.76 -13.06 1.37
C ASP A 314 43.02 -11.69 2.06
N SER A 315 42.19 -10.70 1.74
CA SER A 315 42.33 -9.30 2.06
C SER A 315 41.52 -8.88 3.29
N THR A 316 41.98 -7.81 3.93
CA THR A 316 41.44 -7.26 5.18
C THR A 316 39.93 -6.95 5.11
N PRO A 317 39.21 -6.96 6.26
CA PRO A 317 37.79 -6.62 6.31
C PRO A 317 37.43 -5.27 5.65
N ALA A 318 38.35 -4.31 5.68
CA ALA A 318 38.20 -3.01 5.03
C ALA A 318 38.12 -3.11 3.49
N TRP A 319 38.92 -3.98 2.87
CA TRP A 319 38.87 -4.21 1.43
C TRP A 319 37.56 -4.86 1.00
N ARG A 320 37.07 -5.84 1.78
CA ARG A 320 35.76 -6.48 1.54
C ARG A 320 34.62 -5.46 1.59
N LEU A 321 34.65 -4.54 2.56
CA LEU A 321 33.67 -3.46 2.67
C LEU A 321 33.73 -2.51 1.47
N LEU A 322 34.93 -2.09 1.05
CA LEU A 322 35.11 -1.19 -0.09
C LEU A 322 34.62 -1.81 -1.41
N VAL A 323 34.92 -3.09 -1.66
CA VAL A 323 34.43 -3.82 -2.83
C VAL A 323 32.91 -3.96 -2.77
N GLY A 324 32.34 -4.28 -1.60
CA GLY A 324 30.89 -4.38 -1.42
C GLY A 324 30.16 -3.06 -1.70
N ILE A 325 30.65 -1.94 -1.17
CA ILE A 325 30.10 -0.60 -1.42
C ILE A 325 30.25 -0.21 -2.89
N SER A 326 31.39 -0.53 -3.51
CA SER A 326 31.64 -0.23 -4.92
C SER A 326 30.70 -1.00 -5.84
N LEU A 327 30.48 -2.29 -5.58
CA LEU A 327 29.52 -3.11 -6.33
C LEU A 327 28.08 -2.63 -6.12
N LEU A 328 27.71 -2.24 -4.89
CA LEU A 328 26.40 -1.65 -4.60
C LEU A 328 26.20 -0.36 -5.40
N GLY A 329 27.19 0.53 -5.41
CA GLY A 329 27.16 1.78 -6.17
C GLY A 329 27.02 1.54 -7.68
N ILE A 330 27.83 0.65 -8.25
CA ILE A 330 27.77 0.28 -9.67
C ILE A 330 26.41 -0.33 -10.01
N GLY A 331 25.89 -1.23 -9.16
CA GLY A 331 24.59 -1.86 -9.38
C GLY A 331 23.43 -0.86 -9.29
N CYS A 332 23.44 0.07 -8.35
CA CYS A 332 22.45 1.15 -8.28
C CYS A 332 22.45 2.02 -9.55
N VAL A 333 23.63 2.37 -10.07
CA VAL A 333 23.77 3.13 -11.32
C VAL A 333 23.28 2.32 -12.51
N ALA A 334 23.61 1.03 -12.59
CA ALA A 334 23.14 0.14 -13.65
C ALA A 334 21.62 -0.03 -13.64
N VAL A 335 20.99 -0.16 -12.47
CA VAL A 335 19.52 -0.19 -12.31
C VAL A 335 18.90 1.10 -12.80
N ALA A 336 19.44 2.24 -12.37
CA ALA A 336 18.93 3.54 -12.76
C ALA A 336 19.03 3.73 -14.28
N ALA A 337 20.17 3.37 -14.89
CA ALA A 337 20.39 3.45 -16.31
C ALA A 337 19.51 2.48 -17.12
N ALA A 338 19.35 1.23 -16.67
CA ALA A 338 18.48 0.25 -17.30
C ALA A 338 17.01 0.65 -17.21
N SER A 339 16.58 1.14 -16.05
CA SER A 339 15.23 1.66 -15.83
C SER A 339 14.96 2.89 -16.69
N LEU A 340 15.94 3.79 -16.84
CA LEU A 340 15.85 4.97 -17.70
C LEU A 340 15.77 4.59 -19.19
N LYS A 341 16.60 3.64 -19.65
CA LYS A 341 16.54 3.12 -21.04
C LYS A 341 15.20 2.42 -21.32
N LEU A 342 14.66 1.74 -20.33
CA LEU A 342 13.35 1.11 -20.44
C LEU A 342 12.23 2.16 -20.48
N LEU A 343 12.33 3.21 -19.67
CA LEU A 343 11.42 4.36 -19.68
C LEU A 343 11.39 5.08 -21.02
N THR A 344 12.56 5.31 -21.63
CA THR A 344 12.64 5.93 -22.95
C THR A 344 12.07 5.02 -24.04
N ALA A 345 12.30 3.70 -23.94
CA ALA A 345 11.73 2.73 -24.88
C ALA A 345 10.20 2.63 -24.78
N LEU A 346 9.63 2.65 -23.57
CA LEU A 346 8.19 2.62 -23.33
C LEU A 346 7.52 3.95 -23.73
N GLY A 347 8.14 5.10 -23.40
CA GLY A 347 7.63 6.43 -23.75
C GLY A 347 7.73 6.78 -25.25
N ALA A 348 8.65 6.13 -25.98
CA ALA A 348 8.72 6.23 -27.44
C ALA A 348 7.58 5.46 -28.14
N GLY A 349 6.99 4.44 -27.50
CA GLY A 349 5.89 3.63 -28.03
C GLY A 349 4.52 4.32 -27.97
N THR A 350 4.32 5.27 -27.05
CA THR A 350 3.07 6.04 -26.90
C THR A 350 2.99 7.26 -27.83
N ARG A 351 4.03 7.53 -28.63
CA ARG A 351 4.06 8.58 -29.65
C ARG A 351 4.04 7.95 -31.05
N ARG A 352 2.89 7.42 -31.46
CA ARG A 352 2.56 7.32 -32.89
C ARG A 352 1.14 7.85 -33.10
N PRO A 353 0.93 8.69 -34.13
CA PRO A 353 -0.33 9.38 -34.41
C PRO A 353 -1.48 8.43 -34.74
#